data_AF-A0A9D8IYB7-F1
#
_entry.id   AF-A0A9D8IYB7-F1
#
_cell.length_a   1.000
_cell.length_b   1.000
_cell.length_c   1.000
_cell.angle_alpha   90.00
_cell.angle_beta   90.00
_cell.angle_gamma   90.00
#
_symmetry.space_group_name_H-M   'P 1'
#
loop_
_entity.id
_entity.type
_entity.pdbx_description
1 polymer ?
#
loop_
_entity_poly.entity_id
_entity_poly.type
_entity_poly.pdbx_seq_one_letter_code
_entity_poly.pdbx_strand_id
1 'polypeptide(L)'
;MNMRLLSMLALVVAVLAVHVSVAQVINGAIAAEPRESYIVLRWYTLDETGVDKFQVLRREATHGDFTVVGEVARKGSNSTYEYIDRSVFKSNGRVFQYVVRVIGSGGVISEERQTSVLYGLSSTARRTWGSIKSMFR
;
A
#
# COMPACT_ATOMS: atom_id res chain seq x y z
N MET A 1 17.40 28.98 -39.65
CA MET A 1 16.34 28.57 -38.70
C MET A 1 15.69 29.82 -38.17
N ASN A 2 14.39 30.03 -38.42
CA ASN A 2 13.74 31.32 -38.20
C ASN A 2 13.59 31.61 -36.70
N MET A 3 13.89 32.85 -36.28
CA MET A 3 13.82 33.30 -34.87
C MET A 3 12.43 33.04 -34.24
N ARG A 4 11.37 33.07 -35.06
CA ARG A 4 9.98 32.76 -34.68
C ARG A 4 9.73 31.28 -34.43
N LEU A 5 10.43 30.39 -35.14
CA LEU A 5 10.35 28.95 -34.94
C LEU A 5 11.07 28.53 -33.66
N LEU A 6 12.20 29.18 -33.34
CA LEU A 6 12.94 29.00 -32.09
C LEU A 6 12.13 29.42 -30.86
N SER A 7 11.42 30.56 -30.95
CA SER A 7 10.60 31.07 -29.83
C SER A 7 9.32 30.24 -29.62
N MET A 8 8.69 29.72 -30.68
CA MET A 8 7.59 28.76 -30.54
C MET A 8 8.04 27.43 -29.90
N LEU A 9 9.20 26.89 -30.29
CA LEU A 9 9.74 25.68 -29.68
C LEU A 9 10.08 25.87 -28.20
N ALA A 10 10.66 27.02 -27.83
CA ALA A 10 10.97 27.34 -26.43
C ALA A 10 9.71 27.44 -25.55
N LEU A 11 8.62 28.00 -26.09
CA LEU A 11 7.34 28.10 -25.38
C LEU A 11 6.69 26.71 -25.18
N VAL A 12 6.75 25.85 -26.19
CA VAL A 12 6.20 24.48 -26.11
C VAL A 12 6.98 23.63 -25.10
N VAL A 13 8.31 23.76 -25.05
CA VAL A 13 9.15 23.08 -24.04
C VAL A 13 8.88 23.61 -22.62
N ALA A 14 8.62 24.91 -22.45
CA ALA A 14 8.29 25.50 -21.15
C ALA A 14 6.92 25.05 -20.62
N VAL A 15 5.92 24.85 -21.49
CA VAL A 15 4.58 24.38 -21.10
C VAL A 15 4.56 22.88 -20.80
N LEU A 16 5.43 22.09 -21.42
CA LEU A 16 5.54 20.64 -21.20
C LEU A 16 6.25 20.26 -19.89
N ALA A 17 6.88 21.20 -19.19
CA ALA A 17 7.67 20.93 -17.99
C ALA A 17 6.92 21.09 -16.66
N VAL A 18 5.61 21.39 -16.68
CA VAL A 18 4.81 21.47 -15.44
C VAL A 18 4.45 20.04 -14.98
N HIS A 19 5.42 19.36 -14.39
CA HIS A 19 5.14 18.17 -13.59
C HIS A 19 4.63 18.63 -12.22
N VAL A 20 3.33 18.43 -11.98
CA VAL A 20 2.80 18.51 -10.62
C VAL A 20 3.27 17.26 -9.89
N SER A 21 4.40 17.35 -9.20
CA SER A 21 4.84 16.33 -8.27
C SER A 21 3.87 16.30 -7.09
N VAL A 22 3.00 15.30 -7.04
CA VAL A 22 2.21 15.00 -5.86
C VAL A 22 3.20 14.61 -4.75
N ALA A 23 3.14 15.29 -3.60
CA ALA A 23 3.98 14.94 -2.46
C ALA A 23 3.73 13.49 -2.06
N GLN A 24 4.79 12.70 -1.90
CA GLN A 24 4.67 11.31 -1.49
C GLN A 24 4.26 11.25 -0.02
N VAL A 25 3.07 10.73 0.25
CA VAL A 25 2.49 10.55 1.58
C VAL A 25 3.02 9.28 2.22
N ILE A 26 3.03 8.14 1.52
CA ILE A 26 3.46 6.85 2.06
C ILE A 26 4.90 6.56 1.67
N ASN A 27 5.74 6.28 2.66
CA ASN A 27 7.14 5.94 2.45
C ASN A 27 7.29 4.48 2.00
N GLY A 28 7.66 4.27 0.74
CA GLY A 28 8.01 2.95 0.22
C GLY A 28 6.84 1.96 0.18
N ALA A 29 7.14 0.70 0.48
CA ALA A 29 6.18 -0.40 0.43
C ALA A 29 5.42 -0.57 1.75
N ILE A 30 4.19 -1.05 1.66
CA ILE A 30 3.41 -1.45 2.84
C ILE A 30 3.69 -2.93 3.19
N ALA A 31 3.74 -3.23 4.48
CA ALA A 31 3.91 -4.59 4.97
C ALA A 31 2.55 -5.20 5.30
N ALA A 32 2.33 -6.46 4.91
CA ALA A 32 1.19 -7.26 5.34
C ALA A 32 1.67 -8.57 5.95
N GLU A 33 1.28 -8.82 7.19
CA GLU A 33 1.72 -9.97 7.98
C GLU A 33 0.52 -10.83 8.39
N PRO A 34 0.46 -12.10 7.96
CA PRO A 34 -0.61 -13.00 8.37
C PRO A 34 -0.36 -13.49 9.80
N ARG A 35 -1.40 -13.43 10.64
CA ARG A 35 -1.45 -14.03 11.98
C ARG A 35 -2.45 -15.18 11.99
N GLU A 36 -2.67 -15.83 13.13
CA GLU A 36 -3.52 -17.02 13.20
C GLU A 36 -4.97 -16.75 12.77
N SER A 37 -5.53 -15.60 13.15
CA SER A 37 -6.95 -15.28 12.92
C SER A 37 -7.20 -13.94 12.21
N TYR A 38 -6.14 -13.23 11.84
CA TYR A 38 -6.20 -11.90 11.24
C TYR A 38 -4.96 -11.59 10.43
N ILE A 39 -4.99 -10.51 9.67
CA ILE A 39 -3.84 -9.96 8.93
C ILE A 39 -3.54 -8.57 9.47
N VAL A 40 -2.27 -8.26 9.68
CA VAL A 40 -1.81 -6.94 10.13
C VAL A 40 -1.16 -6.21 8.96
N LEU A 41 -1.65 -5.02 8.65
CA LEU A 41 -1.03 -4.11 7.72
C LEU A 41 -0.26 -3.01 8.45
N ARG A 42 0.94 -2.69 7.96
CA ARG A 42 1.78 -1.61 8.49
C ARG A 42 2.34 -0.75 7.37
N TRP A 43 2.32 0.56 7.59
CA TRP A 43 2.95 1.52 6.69
C TRP A 43 3.45 2.74 7.46
N TYR A 44 4.37 3.47 6.84
CA TYR A 44 4.95 4.69 7.37
C TYR A 44 4.67 5.84 6.41
N THR A 45 4.46 7.03 6.95
CA THR A 45 4.12 8.23 6.19
C THR A 45 5.22 9.28 6.28
N LEU A 46 5.37 10.11 5.25
CA LEU A 46 6.33 11.22 5.23
C LEU A 46 5.60 12.54 5.50
N ASP A 47 4.78 12.98 4.57
CA ASP A 47 4.00 14.21 4.66
C ASP A 47 2.50 13.92 4.51
N GLU A 48 1.72 14.27 5.52
CA GLU A 48 0.26 14.11 5.54
C GLU A 48 -0.49 15.42 5.27
N THR A 49 0.18 16.42 4.70
CA THR A 49 -0.47 17.67 4.30
C THR A 49 -1.60 17.40 3.32
N GLY A 50 -2.82 17.79 3.71
CA GLY A 50 -4.03 17.57 2.90
C GLY A 50 -4.62 16.16 2.98
N VAL A 51 -4.04 15.27 3.78
CA VAL A 51 -4.60 13.94 4.08
C VAL A 51 -5.65 14.07 5.16
N ASP A 52 -6.76 13.35 5.02
CA ASP A 52 -7.81 13.20 6.04
C ASP A 52 -7.74 11.82 6.69
N LYS A 53 -7.66 10.77 5.86
CA LYS A 53 -7.67 9.37 6.29
C LYS A 53 -7.02 8.45 5.27
N PHE A 54 -6.74 7.24 5.71
CA PHE A 54 -6.30 6.13 4.87
C PHE A 54 -7.43 5.12 4.73
N GLN A 55 -7.77 4.75 3.49
CA GLN A 55 -8.67 3.65 3.20
C GLN A 55 -7.86 2.38 2.93
N VAL A 56 -8.23 1.30 3.61
CA VAL A 56 -7.67 -0.03 3.36
C VAL A 56 -8.66 -0.79 2.51
N LEU A 57 -8.21 -1.17 1.32
CA LEU A 57 -8.95 -1.99 0.39
C LEU A 57 -8.35 -3.40 0.34
N ARG A 58 -9.19 -4.38 0.08
CA ARG A 58 -8.81 -5.77 -0.08
C ARG A 58 -9.54 -6.40 -1.26
N ARG A 59 -8.84 -7.27 -1.97
CA ARG A 59 -9.46 -8.28 -2.81
C ARG A 59 -8.88 -9.65 -2.54
N GLU A 60 -9.63 -10.67 -2.90
CA GLU A 60 -9.19 -12.04 -2.85
C GLU A 60 -8.62 -12.44 -4.22
N ALA A 61 -7.40 -12.98 -4.25
CA ALA A 61 -6.68 -13.37 -5.46
C ALA A 61 -6.45 -12.21 -6.46
N THR A 62 -5.96 -12.57 -7.66
CA THR A 62 -5.56 -11.61 -8.71
C THR A 62 -6.73 -11.06 -9.51
N HIS A 63 -7.92 -11.65 -9.38
CA HIS A 63 -9.13 -11.32 -10.15
C HIS A 63 -10.25 -10.89 -9.21
N GLY A 64 -10.92 -9.79 -9.54
CA GLY A 64 -12.00 -9.22 -8.75
C GLY A 64 -11.75 -7.78 -8.31
N ASP A 65 -12.81 -7.16 -7.82
CA ASP A 65 -12.82 -5.77 -7.39
C ASP A 65 -12.26 -5.60 -5.98
N PHE A 66 -11.61 -4.46 -5.75
CA PHE A 66 -11.18 -4.06 -4.42
C PHE A 66 -12.38 -3.59 -3.60
N THR A 67 -12.52 -4.15 -2.40
CA THR A 67 -13.55 -3.77 -1.44
C THR A 67 -12.91 -3.04 -0.27
N VAL A 68 -13.56 -1.99 0.23
CA VAL A 68 -13.08 -1.27 1.42
C VAL A 68 -13.30 -2.15 2.63
N VAL A 69 -12.22 -2.50 3.34
CA VAL A 69 -12.29 -3.32 4.56
C VAL A 69 -12.15 -2.48 5.82
N GLY A 70 -11.59 -1.28 5.73
CA GLY A 70 -11.48 -0.37 6.87
C GLY A 70 -10.91 0.99 6.52
N GLU A 71 -10.96 1.89 7.49
CA GLU A 71 -10.40 3.24 7.41
C GLU A 71 -9.58 3.53 8.65
N VAL A 72 -8.49 4.30 8.48
CA VAL A 72 -7.63 4.75 9.58
C VAL A 72 -7.49 6.25 9.49
N ALA A 73 -7.91 6.97 10.54
CA ALA A 73 -7.77 8.42 10.62
C ALA A 73 -6.29 8.82 10.63
N ARG A 74 -5.98 9.97 10.04
CA ARG A 74 -4.63 10.54 10.10
C ARG A 74 -4.17 10.79 11.54
N LYS A 75 -2.88 10.66 11.77
CA LYS A 75 -2.16 10.95 13.01
C LYS A 75 -1.24 12.17 12.85
N GLY A 76 -0.79 12.45 11.62
CA GLY A 76 0.18 13.49 11.29
C GLY A 76 1.40 12.93 10.55
N SER A 77 2.12 13.82 9.87
CA SER A 77 3.35 13.52 9.13
C SER A 77 4.37 12.71 9.95
N ASN A 78 5.19 11.88 9.29
CA ASN A 78 6.19 11.02 9.92
C ASN A 78 5.63 9.97 10.90
N SER A 79 4.40 9.48 10.65
CA SER A 79 3.72 8.52 11.53
C SER A 79 3.73 7.10 11.00
N THR A 80 3.76 6.14 11.93
CA THR A 80 3.54 4.72 11.66
C THR A 80 2.09 4.33 11.93
N TYR A 81 1.53 3.57 11.00
CA TYR A 81 0.16 3.09 11.04
C TYR A 81 0.11 1.57 11.13
N GLU A 82 -0.97 1.10 11.74
CA GLU A 82 -1.31 -0.32 11.81
C GLU A 82 -2.81 -0.46 11.56
N TYR A 83 -3.18 -1.44 10.74
CA TYR A 83 -4.56 -1.86 10.54
C TYR A 83 -4.68 -3.38 10.70
N ILE A 84 -5.69 -3.83 11.44
CA ILE A 84 -5.91 -5.25 11.72
C ILE A 84 -7.18 -5.71 11.01
N ASP A 85 -7.02 -6.52 9.96
CA ASP A 85 -8.13 -7.16 9.26
C ASP A 85 -8.49 -8.49 9.94
N ARG A 86 -9.58 -8.49 10.72
CA ARG A 86 -10.15 -9.70 11.36
C ARG A 86 -11.23 -10.39 10.50
N SER A 87 -11.62 -9.78 9.39
CA SER A 87 -12.67 -10.34 8.53
C SER A 87 -12.20 -11.51 7.66
N VAL A 88 -10.90 -11.81 7.70
CA VAL A 88 -10.24 -12.91 6.97
C VAL A 88 -10.51 -14.29 7.61
N PHE A 89 -11.23 -14.34 8.73
CA PHE A 89 -11.51 -15.56 9.49
C PHE A 89 -12.07 -16.69 8.59
N LYS A 90 -11.52 -17.91 8.75
CA LYS A 90 -11.82 -19.14 7.96
C LYS A 90 -11.30 -19.20 6.52
N SER A 91 -10.46 -18.25 6.10
CA SER A 91 -9.96 -18.15 4.71
C SER A 91 -8.62 -18.87 4.46
N ASN A 92 -8.45 -20.09 4.96
CA ASN A 92 -7.14 -20.79 4.87
C ASN A 92 -6.72 -21.06 3.41
N GLY A 93 -5.44 -20.82 3.12
CA GLY A 93 -4.82 -21.10 1.82
C GLY A 93 -5.14 -20.07 0.73
N ARG A 94 -5.64 -18.88 1.10
CA ARG A 94 -6.03 -17.82 0.15
C ARG A 94 -4.97 -16.73 0.09
N VAL A 95 -4.78 -16.17 -1.11
CA VAL A 95 -3.94 -14.99 -1.33
C VAL A 95 -4.83 -13.76 -1.25
N PHE A 96 -4.44 -12.80 -0.42
CA PHE A 96 -5.09 -11.50 -0.31
C PHE A 96 -4.18 -10.42 -0.86
N GLN A 97 -4.78 -9.51 -1.61
CA GLN A 97 -4.11 -8.32 -2.10
C GLN A 97 -4.75 -7.11 -1.42
N TYR A 98 -3.90 -6.31 -0.79
CA TYR A 98 -4.32 -5.13 -0.05
C TYR A 98 -3.79 -3.87 -0.72
N VAL A 99 -4.61 -2.82 -0.68
CA VAL A 99 -4.22 -1.48 -1.09
C VAL A 99 -4.48 -0.52 0.07
N VAL A 100 -3.50 0.32 0.38
CA VAL A 100 -3.70 1.50 1.22
C VAL A 100 -3.82 2.69 0.28
N ARG A 101 -5.00 3.30 0.29
CA ARG A 101 -5.35 4.49 -0.50
C ARG A 101 -5.38 5.71 0.41
N VAL A 102 -4.75 6.78 -0.03
CA VAL A 102 -4.77 8.06 0.70
C VAL A 102 -6.01 8.87 0.31
N ILE A 103 -6.77 9.32 1.30
CA ILE A 103 -7.96 10.16 1.11
C ILE A 103 -7.66 11.53 1.72
N GLY A 104 -7.79 12.57 0.90
CA GLY A 104 -7.73 13.97 1.34
C GLY A 104 -9.10 14.64 1.35
N SER A 105 -9.11 15.92 1.70
CA SER A 105 -10.33 16.73 1.84
C SER A 105 -11.12 16.92 0.54
N GLY A 106 -10.46 16.80 -0.61
CA GLY A 106 -11.07 16.83 -1.94
C GLY A 106 -11.41 15.45 -2.53
N GLY A 107 -11.20 14.36 -1.79
CA GLY A 107 -11.37 12.99 -2.27
C GLY A 107 -10.06 12.21 -2.35
N VAL A 108 -9.97 11.27 -3.28
CA VAL A 108 -8.80 10.39 -3.40
C VAL A 108 -7.58 11.21 -3.81
N ILE A 109 -6.57 11.24 -2.95
CA ILE A 109 -5.23 11.67 -3.35
C ILE A 109 -4.70 10.52 -4.20
N SER A 110 -4.18 10.80 -5.39
CA SER A 110 -3.78 9.80 -6.40
C SER A 110 -2.61 8.88 -5.99
N GLU A 111 -2.42 8.65 -4.70
CA GLU A 111 -1.46 7.75 -4.10
C GLU A 111 -2.13 6.50 -3.52
N GLU A 112 -1.70 5.36 -4.04
CA GLU A 112 -2.09 4.04 -3.58
C GLU A 112 -0.83 3.18 -3.43
N ARG A 113 -0.77 2.37 -2.37
CA ARG A 113 0.28 1.38 -2.18
C ARG A 113 -0.31 0.00 -2.01
N GLN A 114 0.28 -0.98 -2.67
CA GLN A 114 -0.24 -2.34 -2.73
C GLN A 114 0.73 -3.34 -2.11
N THR A 115 0.18 -4.39 -1.51
CA THR A 115 0.93 -5.58 -1.10
C THR A 115 0.08 -6.84 -1.24
N SER A 116 0.74 -8.00 -1.26
CA SER A 116 0.09 -9.30 -1.34
C SER A 116 0.57 -10.20 -0.22
N VAL A 117 -0.34 -11.00 0.34
CA VAL A 117 -0.07 -11.87 1.47
C VAL A 117 -0.82 -13.19 1.32
N LEU A 118 -0.11 -14.29 1.59
CA LEU A 118 -0.69 -15.63 1.63
C LEU A 118 -1.13 -15.95 3.06
N TYR A 119 -2.42 -16.18 3.26
CA TYR A 119 -3.01 -16.45 4.56
C TYR A 119 -3.22 -17.96 4.76
N GLY A 120 -2.90 -18.47 5.95
CA GLY A 120 -3.17 -19.88 6.33
C GLY A 120 -1.98 -20.86 6.29
N LEU A 121 -0.75 -20.43 6.01
CA LEU A 121 0.45 -21.30 6.04
C LEU A 121 1.31 -21.20 7.32
N SER A 122 0.83 -20.54 8.37
CA SER A 122 1.64 -20.23 9.58
C SER A 122 2.02 -21.45 10.45
N SER A 123 1.52 -22.66 10.14
CA SER A 123 1.79 -23.87 10.93
C SER A 123 2.83 -24.83 10.32
N THR A 124 3.03 -24.85 9.00
CA THR A 124 3.88 -25.89 8.36
C THR A 124 5.37 -25.54 8.36
N ALA A 125 5.74 -24.27 8.08
CA ALA A 125 7.14 -23.84 8.09
C ALA A 125 7.77 -23.88 9.50
N ARG A 126 6.96 -23.71 10.56
CA ARG A 126 7.38 -23.84 11.96
C ARG A 126 7.66 -25.30 12.36
N ARG A 127 6.96 -26.26 11.76
CA ARG A 127 7.14 -27.70 12.04
C ARG A 127 8.36 -28.29 11.35
N THR A 128 8.68 -27.87 10.12
CA THR A 128 9.84 -28.41 9.38
C THR A 128 11.17 -27.88 9.89
N TRP A 129 11.23 -26.65 10.41
CA TRP A 129 12.46 -26.11 10.97
C TRP A 129 12.89 -26.82 12.27
N GLY A 130 11.93 -27.23 13.10
CA GLY A 130 12.20 -28.01 14.32
C GLY A 130 12.77 -29.40 14.05
N SER A 131 12.30 -30.09 12.99
CA SER A 131 12.80 -31.41 12.62
C SER A 131 14.19 -31.36 11.98
N ILE A 132 14.47 -30.38 11.12
CA ILE A 132 15.78 -30.23 10.47
C ILE A 132 16.87 -29.94 11.50
N LYS A 133 16.58 -29.11 12.51
CA LYS A 133 17.52 -28.79 13.59
C LYS A 133 17.89 -30.01 14.46
N SER A 134 17.09 -31.08 14.43
CA SER A 134 17.33 -32.30 15.21
C SER A 134 18.22 -33.33 14.50
N MET A 135 18.49 -33.15 13.20
CA MET A 135 19.27 -34.07 12.37
C MET A 135 20.77 -33.71 12.28
N PHE A 136 21.16 -32.51 12.73
CA PHE A 136 22.55 -32.03 12.71
C PHE A 136 23.17 -31.94 14.11
N ARG A 137 22.76 -32.85 14.99
CA ARG A 137 23.34 -33.07 16.32
C ARG A 137 23.98 -34.45 16.38
#